data_AF-A0AAN9ACU4-F1
#
_entry.id   AF-A0AAN9ACU4-F1
#
_cell.length_a   1.000
_cell.length_b   1.000
_cell.length_c   1.000
_cell.angle_alpha   90.00
_cell.angle_beta   90.00
_cell.angle_gamma   90.00
#
_symmetry.space_group_name_H-M   'P 1'
#
loop_
_entity.id
_entity.type
_entity.pdbx_description
1 polymer ?
#
loop_
_entity_poly.entity_id
_entity_poly.type
_entity_poly.pdbx_seq_one_letter_code
_entity_poly.pdbx_strand_id
1 'polypeptide(L)'
;MSCIVGVALSGQVVTQIVGVCGLAYGRGGSALQTVAQAAASQAIANLVKQLSEESHEQEKLLKPKNRSGKEGGSDTESENEEDSEYFIAPAYDELVPVMNVIADKLSEVNKPSDDKATDIPVLFLLECINTILTYLSRPGISLPSYTKTPIQSGSS
;
A
#
# COMPACT_ATOMS: atom_id res chain seq x y z
N MET A 1 9.71 10.87 13.57
CA MET A 1 8.73 11.01 14.67
C MET A 1 7.48 11.62 14.06
N SER A 2 6.39 10.85 13.95
CA SER A 2 5.10 11.39 13.50
C SER A 2 4.61 12.40 14.54
N CYS A 3 4.31 13.62 14.12
CA CYS A 3 4.00 14.74 15.00
C CYS A 3 2.55 14.77 15.49
N ILE A 4 1.73 13.75 15.22
CA ILE A 4 0.37 13.65 15.78
C ILE A 4 0.07 12.19 16.13
N VAL A 5 -0.03 11.91 17.44
CA VAL A 5 -0.51 10.62 17.96
C VAL A 5 -2.03 10.65 17.90
N GLY A 6 -2.65 9.76 17.13
CA GLY A 6 -4.10 9.55 17.13
C GLY A 6 -4.92 10.17 15.99
N VAL A 7 -4.29 10.68 14.92
CA VAL A 7 -5.01 11.07 13.70
C VAL A 7 -4.79 10.02 12.62
N ALA A 8 -5.87 9.35 12.23
CA ALA A 8 -5.90 8.50 11.05
C ALA A 8 -5.83 9.38 9.80
N LEU A 9 -4.91 9.07 8.87
CA LEU A 9 -4.84 9.75 7.59
C LEU A 9 -5.77 9.02 6.61
N SER A 10 -6.70 9.74 5.99
CA SER A 10 -7.48 9.20 4.87
C SER A 10 -6.74 9.39 3.56
N GLY A 11 -7.05 8.53 2.58
CA GLY A 11 -6.54 8.61 1.22
C GLY A 11 -6.74 9.99 0.61
N GLN A 12 -7.90 10.60 0.85
CA GLN A 12 -8.23 11.94 0.35
C GLN A 12 -7.29 13.02 0.88
N VAL A 13 -6.93 12.97 2.17
CA VAL A 13 -5.98 13.92 2.77
C VAL A 13 -4.60 13.72 2.15
N VAL A 14 -4.16 12.47 1.98
CA VAL A 14 -2.87 12.18 1.33
C VAL A 14 -2.85 12.65 -0.12
N THR A 15 -3.94 12.47 -0.87
CA THR A 15 -4.07 13.02 -2.23
C THR A 15 -3.89 14.54 -2.26
N GLN A 16 -4.49 15.27 -1.33
CA GLN A 16 -4.31 16.72 -1.22
C GLN A 16 -2.87 17.10 -0.90
N ILE A 17 -2.22 16.38 0.03
CA ILE A 17 -0.82 16.57 0.38
C ILE A 17 0.07 16.36 -0.85
N VAL A 18 -0.12 15.26 -1.59
CA VAL A 18 0.61 14.96 -2.83
C VAL A 18 0.45 16.09 -3.85
N GLY A 19 -0.77 16.61 -4.03
CA GLY A 19 -1.02 17.72 -4.94
C GLY A 19 -0.28 19.01 -4.54
N VAL A 20 -0.40 19.43 -3.28
CA VAL A 20 0.25 20.66 -2.78
C VAL A 20 1.77 20.53 -2.78
N CYS A 21 2.30 19.40 -2.32
CA CYS A 21 3.73 19.13 -2.32
C CYS A 21 4.27 19.04 -3.75
N GLY A 22 3.52 18.46 -4.69
CA GLY A 22 3.93 18.40 -6.09
C GLY A 22 4.08 19.78 -6.73
N LEU A 23 3.14 20.68 -6.47
CA LEU A 23 3.23 22.07 -6.91
C LEU A 23 4.38 22.83 -6.25
N ALA A 24 4.58 22.63 -4.93
CA ALA A 24 5.69 23.24 -4.20
C ALA A 24 7.06 22.72 -4.67
N TYR A 25 7.14 21.45 -5.04
CA TYR A 25 8.34 20.84 -5.63
C TYR A 25 8.65 21.46 -7.00
N GLY A 26 7.66 21.62 -7.87
CA GLY A 26 7.87 22.21 -9.21
C GLY A 26 8.25 23.68 -9.20
N ARG A 27 7.74 24.46 -8.25
CA ARG A 27 7.96 25.92 -8.17
C ARG A 27 9.08 26.34 -7.23
N GLY A 28 9.49 25.45 -6.34
CA GLY A 28 10.45 25.71 -5.28
C GLY A 28 11.90 25.56 -5.70
N GLY A 29 12.80 26.21 -4.95
CA GLY A 29 14.23 25.88 -4.99
C GLY A 29 14.52 24.53 -4.32
N SER A 30 15.78 24.08 -4.39
CA SER A 30 16.23 22.76 -3.88
C SER A 30 15.80 22.44 -2.44
N ALA A 31 15.80 23.43 -1.54
CA ALA A 31 15.34 23.24 -0.17
C ALA A 31 13.84 22.92 -0.11
N LEU A 32 13.01 23.64 -0.85
CA LEU A 32 11.56 23.42 -0.88
C LEU A 32 11.21 22.11 -1.59
N GLN A 33 11.92 21.75 -2.65
CA GLN A 33 11.81 20.44 -3.30
C GLN A 33 12.06 19.30 -2.32
N THR A 34 13.14 19.37 -1.56
CA THR A 34 13.50 18.34 -0.58
C THR A 34 12.43 18.19 0.50
N VAL A 35 11.95 19.32 1.05
CA VAL A 35 10.92 19.32 2.09
C VAL A 35 9.57 18.84 1.55
N ALA A 36 9.17 19.29 0.35
CA ALA A 36 7.94 18.88 -0.29
C ALA A 36 7.95 17.36 -0.61
N GLN A 37 9.06 16.85 -1.12
CA GLN A 37 9.23 15.42 -1.36
C GLN A 37 9.15 14.62 -0.05
N ALA A 38 9.87 15.06 0.98
CA ALA A 38 9.87 14.40 2.28
C ALA A 38 8.47 14.39 2.92
N ALA A 39 7.73 15.49 2.84
CA ALA A 39 6.38 15.60 3.37
C ALA A 39 5.41 14.64 2.65
N ALA A 40 5.43 14.60 1.31
CA ALA A 40 4.61 13.69 0.52
C ALA A 40 4.95 12.22 0.81
N SER A 41 6.24 11.87 0.81
CA SER A 41 6.69 10.50 1.11
C SER A 41 6.32 10.07 2.53
N GLN A 42 6.41 10.96 3.53
CA GLN A 42 5.99 10.65 4.90
C GLN A 42 4.48 10.44 5.02
N ALA A 43 3.67 11.26 4.35
CA ALA A 43 2.21 11.10 4.36
C ALA A 43 1.80 9.76 3.74
N ILE A 44 2.37 9.40 2.58
CA ILE A 44 2.16 8.11 1.92
C ILE A 44 2.61 6.95 2.81
N ALA A 45 3.82 7.04 3.38
CA ALA A 45 4.36 5.99 4.24
C ALA A 45 3.48 5.75 5.48
N ASN A 46 2.99 6.82 6.10
CA ASN A 46 2.10 6.72 7.26
C ASN A 46 0.75 6.10 6.88
N LEU A 47 0.17 6.47 5.74
CA LEU A 47 -1.06 5.85 5.24
C LEU A 47 -0.85 4.35 5.02
N VAL A 48 0.14 3.96 4.21
CA VAL A 48 0.39 2.53 3.91
C VAL A 48 0.66 1.72 5.18
N LYS A 49 1.37 2.31 6.14
CA LYS A 49 1.61 1.69 7.45
C LYS A 49 0.30 1.51 8.23
N GLN A 50 -0.54 2.54 8.30
CA GLN A 50 -1.85 2.48 8.97
C GLN A 50 -2.73 1.39 8.34
N LEU A 51 -2.81 1.34 7.01
CA LEU A 51 -3.59 0.33 6.30
C LEU A 51 -3.06 -1.10 6.54
N SER A 52 -1.73 -1.25 6.61
CA SER A 52 -1.11 -2.53 6.96
C SER A 52 -1.41 -2.95 8.40
N GLU A 53 -1.46 -2.01 9.34
CA GLU A 53 -1.80 -2.29 10.74
C GLU A 53 -3.29 -2.68 10.86
N GLU A 54 -4.19 -1.93 10.24
CA GLU A 54 -5.63 -2.22 10.18
C GLU A 54 -5.92 -3.58 9.52
N SER A 55 -5.25 -3.88 8.40
CA SER A 55 -5.33 -5.18 7.72
C SER A 55 -4.93 -6.34 8.63
N HIS A 56 -3.84 -6.18 9.39
CA HIS A 56 -3.33 -7.24 10.27
C HIS A 56 -4.22 -7.44 11.50
N GLU A 57 -4.82 -6.36 12.04
CA GLU A 57 -5.83 -6.46 13.09
C GLU A 57 -7.08 -7.19 12.60
N GLN A 58 -7.53 -6.91 11.39
CA GLN A 58 -8.68 -7.59 10.79
C GLN A 58 -8.41 -9.09 10.54
N GLU A 59 -7.22 -9.44 10.04
CA GLU A 59 -6.81 -10.84 9.87
C GLU A 59 -6.79 -11.60 11.21
N LYS A 60 -6.33 -10.97 12.30
CA LYS A 60 -6.33 -11.56 13.65
C LYS A 60 -7.74 -11.82 14.19
N LEU A 61 -8.71 -10.97 13.85
CA LEU A 61 -10.10 -11.16 14.24
C LEU A 61 -10.78 -12.26 13.43
N LEU A 62 -10.37 -12.44 12.17
CA LEU A 62 -10.94 -13.44 11.26
C LEU A 62 -10.34 -14.84 11.46
N LYS A 63 -9.09 -14.97 11.91
CA LYS A 63 -8.51 -16.27 12.31
C LYS A 63 -9.21 -16.75 13.59
N PRO A 64 -10.08 -17.78 13.52
CA PRO A 64 -10.74 -18.29 14.70
C PRO A 64 -9.67 -18.76 15.68
N LYS A 65 -9.85 -18.40 16.95
CA LYS A 65 -9.01 -18.86 18.07
C LYS A 65 -9.23 -20.37 18.30
N ASN A 66 -8.88 -21.21 17.34
CA ASN A 66 -8.85 -22.66 17.48
C ASN A 66 -7.62 -23.03 18.31
N ARG A 67 -7.76 -22.94 19.63
CA ARG A 67 -7.16 -23.78 20.69
C ARG A 67 -7.08 -23.02 22.01
N SER A 68 -8.24 -22.74 22.60
CA SER A 68 -8.32 -22.67 24.06
C SER A 68 -9.58 -23.37 24.54
N GLY A 69 -9.43 -24.66 24.87
CA GLY A 69 -10.38 -25.40 25.69
C GLY A 69 -11.12 -26.55 24.99
N LYS A 70 -10.49 -27.73 24.90
CA LYS A 70 -11.10 -28.98 25.37
C LYS A 70 -10.10 -30.14 25.38
N GLU A 71 -10.02 -30.78 26.53
CA GLU A 71 -9.49 -32.12 26.75
C GLU A 71 -10.23 -33.14 25.86
N GLY A 72 -9.54 -34.26 25.54
CA GLY A 72 -10.17 -35.48 25.04
C GLY A 72 -9.94 -35.73 23.55
N GLY A 73 -9.20 -36.80 23.25
CA GLY A 73 -8.86 -37.18 21.87
C GLY A 73 -10.02 -37.75 21.07
N SER A 74 -9.85 -37.73 19.75
CA SER A 74 -10.33 -38.75 18.80
C SER A 74 -9.85 -38.34 17.41
N ASP A 75 -9.15 -39.25 16.72
CA ASP A 75 -8.88 -39.18 15.29
C ASP A 75 -10.20 -39.18 14.50
N THR A 76 -10.44 -38.20 13.63
CA THR A 76 -11.24 -38.36 12.40
C THR A 76 -10.89 -37.23 11.42
N GLU A 77 -10.95 -37.60 10.14
CA GLU A 77 -10.40 -37.01 8.93
C GLU A 77 -10.95 -35.64 8.51
N SER A 78 -10.12 -34.96 7.70
CA SER A 78 -10.44 -34.17 6.51
C SER A 78 -11.69 -33.29 6.51
N GLU A 79 -11.49 -31.98 6.33
CA GLU A 79 -12.23 -31.20 5.34
C GLU A 79 -11.46 -29.90 5.04
N ASN A 80 -11.01 -29.80 3.79
CA ASN A 80 -10.44 -28.67 3.06
C ASN A 80 -10.50 -27.29 3.75
N GLU A 81 -9.35 -26.77 4.18
CA GLU A 81 -9.13 -25.31 4.33
C GLU A 81 -8.27 -24.81 3.14
N GLU A 82 -8.69 -25.16 1.92
CA GLU A 82 -8.21 -24.54 0.67
C GLU A 82 -9.14 -23.39 0.25
N ASP A 83 -9.49 -22.52 1.18
CA ASP A 83 -10.00 -21.18 0.85
C ASP A 83 -9.04 -20.16 1.45
N SER A 84 -7.78 -20.20 1.00
CA SER A 84 -6.92 -19.01 1.05
C SER A 84 -7.42 -18.03 -0.01
N GLU A 85 -8.70 -17.66 0.09
CA GLU A 85 -9.32 -16.60 -0.68
C GLU A 85 -8.45 -15.36 -0.47
N TYR A 86 -7.96 -14.82 -1.56
CA TYR A 86 -7.03 -13.70 -1.62
C TYR A 86 -7.62 -12.54 -0.78
N PHE A 87 -7.23 -12.45 0.49
CA PHE A 87 -7.78 -11.45 1.41
C PHE A 87 -7.17 -10.10 1.02
N ILE A 88 -7.86 -9.41 0.11
CA ILE A 88 -7.65 -7.99 -0.10
C ILE A 88 -8.32 -7.30 1.07
N ALA A 89 -7.52 -6.89 2.05
CA ALA A 89 -8.04 -6.16 3.17
C ALA A 89 -8.73 -4.89 2.67
N PRO A 90 -10.02 -4.64 3.01
CA PRO A 90 -10.74 -3.42 2.65
C PRO A 90 -9.99 -2.13 3.02
N ALA A 91 -9.07 -2.20 3.98
CA ALA A 91 -8.17 -1.11 4.34
C ALA A 91 -7.44 -0.50 3.13
N TYR A 92 -7.11 -1.27 2.09
CA TYR A 92 -6.38 -0.72 0.92
C TYR A 92 -7.22 0.16 -0.01
N ASP A 93 -8.54 0.25 0.17
CA ASP A 93 -9.41 1.15 -0.60
C ASP A 93 -9.00 2.62 -0.44
N GLU A 94 -8.47 2.99 0.73
CA GLU A 94 -7.95 4.34 1.00
C GLU A 94 -6.68 4.66 0.19
N LEU A 95 -5.96 3.65 -0.34
CA LEU A 95 -4.79 3.88 -1.17
C LEU A 95 -5.15 4.16 -2.65
N VAL A 96 -6.30 3.66 -3.11
CA VAL A 96 -6.80 3.83 -4.48
C VAL A 96 -6.84 5.30 -4.93
N PRO A 97 -7.45 6.25 -4.20
CA PRO A 97 -7.49 7.64 -4.64
C PRO A 97 -6.10 8.28 -4.77
N VAL A 98 -5.13 7.84 -3.98
CA VAL A 98 -3.75 8.32 -4.06
C VAL A 98 -3.07 7.80 -5.33
N MET A 99 -3.20 6.49 -5.59
CA MET A 99 -2.66 5.87 -6.80
C MET A 99 -3.28 6.45 -8.07
N ASN A 100 -4.60 6.65 -8.09
CA ASN A 100 -5.30 7.23 -9.24
C ASN A 100 -4.79 8.64 -9.55
N VAL A 101 -4.67 9.52 -8.57
CA VAL A 101 -4.15 10.88 -8.82
C VAL A 101 -2.72 10.85 -9.35
N ILE A 102 -1.85 9.99 -8.80
CA ILE A 102 -0.48 9.89 -9.30
C ILE A 102 -0.46 9.36 -10.75
N ALA A 103 -1.25 8.33 -11.05
CA ALA A 103 -1.37 7.75 -12.39
C ALA A 103 -1.93 8.75 -13.40
N ASP A 104 -3.00 9.48 -13.03
CA ASP A 104 -3.61 10.53 -13.84
C ASP A 104 -2.57 11.60 -14.18
N LYS A 105 -1.83 12.08 -13.17
CA LYS A 105 -0.77 13.08 -13.38
C LYS A 105 0.39 12.56 -14.22
N LEU A 106 0.83 11.33 -14.04
CA LEU A 106 1.85 10.73 -14.91
C LEU A 106 1.36 10.58 -16.36
N SER A 107 0.07 10.28 -16.56
CA SER A 107 -0.52 10.19 -17.90
C SER A 107 -0.58 11.53 -18.62
N GLU A 108 -0.71 12.64 -17.86
CA GLU A 108 -0.72 14.00 -18.38
C GLU A 108 0.67 14.44 -18.89
N VAL A 109 1.76 13.97 -18.26
CA VAL A 109 3.13 14.35 -18.66
C VAL A 109 3.46 13.94 -20.10
N ASN A 110 2.92 12.82 -20.59
CA ASN A 110 3.15 12.37 -21.96
C ASN A 110 2.38 13.19 -23.01
N LYS A 111 1.53 14.13 -22.59
CA LYS A 111 0.77 14.99 -23.50
C LYS A 111 1.56 16.28 -23.74
N PRO A 112 1.68 16.76 -24.99
CA PRO A 112 2.26 18.06 -25.27
C PRO A 112 1.35 19.14 -24.66
N SER A 113 1.76 19.69 -23.51
CA SER A 113 1.10 20.82 -22.85
C SER A 113 1.90 22.10 -23.12
N ASP A 114 1.20 23.14 -23.58
CA ASP A 114 1.76 24.47 -23.81
C ASP A 114 1.99 25.27 -22.49
N ASP A 115 1.42 24.82 -21.37
CA ASP A 115 1.46 25.55 -20.09
C ASP A 115 2.18 24.77 -18.97
N LYS A 116 3.51 24.75 -19.04
CA LYS A 116 4.39 24.03 -18.10
C LYS A 116 4.42 24.62 -16.67
N ALA A 117 3.76 25.75 -16.41
CA ALA A 117 3.90 26.51 -15.16
C ALA A 117 3.09 25.96 -13.96
N THR A 118 2.20 24.98 -14.22
CA THR A 118 1.30 24.41 -13.20
C THR A 118 1.45 22.91 -13.01
N ASP A 119 2.36 22.26 -13.74
CA ASP A 119 2.48 20.80 -13.71
C ASP A 119 3.32 20.30 -12.55
N ILE A 120 2.87 19.19 -11.96
CA ILE A 120 3.63 18.43 -10.97
C ILE A 120 4.76 17.69 -11.71
N PRO A 121 6.03 17.86 -11.32
CA PRO A 121 7.12 17.20 -12.02
C PRO A 121 7.08 15.67 -11.95
N VAL A 122 7.43 15.00 -13.05
CA VAL A 122 7.51 13.52 -13.15
C VAL A 122 8.32 12.92 -12.02
N LEU A 123 9.49 13.51 -11.72
CA LEU A 123 10.40 12.97 -10.71
C LEU A 123 9.73 12.89 -9.34
N PHE A 124 8.94 13.90 -8.97
CA PHE A 124 8.17 13.91 -7.73
C PHE A 124 7.13 12.78 -7.71
N LEU A 125 6.40 12.58 -8.82
CA LEU A 125 5.38 11.54 -8.93
C LEU A 125 6.00 10.14 -8.87
N LEU A 126 7.13 9.91 -9.55
CA LEU A 126 7.86 8.64 -9.51
C LEU A 126 8.38 8.33 -8.11
N GLU A 127 8.88 9.33 -7.38
CA GLU A 127 9.33 9.15 -5.99
C GLU A 127 8.16 8.83 -5.05
N CYS A 128 6.97 9.40 -5.30
CA CYS A 128 5.74 9.03 -4.59
C CYS A 128 5.35 7.57 -4.85
N ILE A 129 5.37 7.09 -6.12
CA ILE A 129 5.14 5.67 -6.44
C ILE A 129 6.17 4.79 -5.75
N ASN A 130 7.45 5.16 -5.83
CA ASN A 130 8.52 4.38 -5.22
C ASN A 130 8.33 4.26 -3.70
N THR A 131 7.83 5.32 -3.06
CA THR A 131 7.45 5.28 -1.65
C THR A 131 6.32 4.27 -1.40
N ILE A 132 5.24 4.29 -2.20
CA ILE A 132 4.14 3.30 -2.08
C ILE A 132 4.70 1.88 -2.22
N LEU A 133 5.43 1.60 -3.30
CA LEU A 133 5.99 0.28 -3.58
C LEU A 133 6.93 -0.20 -2.48
N THR A 134 7.78 0.68 -1.95
CA THR A 134 8.72 0.35 -0.87
C THR A 134 7.98 -0.11 0.39
N TYR A 135 6.88 0.55 0.74
CA TYR A 135 6.11 0.20 1.94
C TYR A 135 5.17 -0.99 1.73
N LEU A 136 4.67 -1.19 0.50
CA LEU A 136 3.93 -2.40 0.13
C LEU A 136 4.82 -3.64 -0.02
N SER A 137 6.11 -3.48 -0.33
CA SER A 137 7.04 -4.60 -0.58
C SER A 137 7.86 -4.97 0.66
N ARG A 138 7.63 -4.35 1.82
CA ARG A 138 8.43 -4.62 3.02
C ARG A 138 8.25 -6.07 3.47
N PRO A 139 9.37 -6.83 3.68
CA PRO A 139 9.32 -8.22 4.12
C PRO A 139 8.69 -8.27 5.51
N GLY A 140 7.48 -8.79 5.55
CA GLY A 140 6.50 -8.65 6.63
C GLY A 140 5.09 -8.86 6.07
N ILE A 141 4.90 -8.48 4.80
CA ILE A 141 3.82 -8.97 3.94
C ILE A 141 4.34 -10.26 3.31
N SER A 142 4.12 -11.40 3.97
CA SER A 142 4.38 -12.69 3.34
C SER A 142 3.35 -12.90 2.24
N LEU A 143 3.67 -12.47 1.01
CA LEU A 143 3.02 -13.09 -0.14
C LEU A 143 3.38 -14.59 -0.10
N PRO A 144 2.41 -15.49 -0.27
CA PRO A 144 2.69 -16.92 -0.28
C PRO A 144 3.71 -17.21 -1.39
N SER A 145 4.87 -17.73 -1.00
CA SER A 145 5.90 -18.19 -1.92
C SER A 145 5.28 -19.20 -2.89
N TYR A 146 5.27 -18.86 -4.18
CA TYR A 146 4.96 -19.81 -5.25
C TYR A 146 6.06 -20.87 -5.32
N THR A 147 5.96 -21.93 -4.51
CA THR A 147 6.70 -23.15 -4.78
C THR A 147 5.98 -23.89 -5.90
N LYS A 148 6.56 -23.78 -7.10
CA LYS A 148 6.20 -24.57 -8.28
C LYS A 148 6.20 -26.05 -7.89
N THR A 149 5.04 -26.67 -7.76
CA THR A 149 4.93 -28.13 -7.62
C THR A 149 5.40 -28.77 -8.93
N PRO A 150 6.36 -29.71 -8.89
CA PRO A 150 6.73 -30.46 -10.08
C PRO A 150 5.58 -31.39 -10.45
N ILE A 151 5.10 -31.25 -11.68
CA ILE A 151 4.11 -32.15 -12.29
C ILE A 151 4.72 -33.55 -12.32
N GLN A 152 4.23 -34.45 -11.45
CA GLN A 152 4.47 -35.88 -11.61
C GLN A 152 3.73 -36.34 -12.87
N SER A 153 4.50 -36.61 -13.92
CA SER A 153 4.01 -37.34 -15.08
C SER A 153 3.77 -38.78 -14.66
N GLY A 154 2.50 -39.14 -14.51
CA GLY A 154 2.08 -40.53 -14.46
C GLY A 154 2.35 -41.17 -15.81
N SER A 155 3.30 -42.11 -15.86
CA SER A 155 3.41 -43.09 -16.92
C SER A 155 2.74 -44.37 -16.47
N SER A 156 1.73 -44.76 -17.26
CA SER A 156 0.96 -46.02 -17.22
C SER A 156 1.83 -47.26 -17.34
#